data_AF-A0A813HTF4-F1
#
_entry.id   AF-A0A813HTF4-F1
#
_cell.length_a   1.000
_cell.length_b   1.000
_cell.length_c   1.000
_cell.angle_alpha   90.00
_cell.angle_beta   90.00
_cell.angle_gamma   90.00
#
_symmetry.space_group_name_H-M   'P 1'
#
loop_
_entity.id
_entity.type
_entity.pdbx_description
1 polymer ?
#
loop_
_entity_poly.entity_id
_entity_poly.type
_entity_poly.pdbx_seq_one_letter_code
_entity_poly.pdbx_strand_id
1 'polypeptide(L)'
;AASGVLDFPPGLGSADITIELLEKRAWAPVLDFQVELFSDGMVNAELAQYGSKARIKVNDEDLFPSNESCTGLLAGDGRSLRQRVVDLDETRLLIDFFWLCWGIPKTRAATIKTLLLSVCRNLYILLKLYLSVYLVDCILNTRFDPDGLILLK
;
A
#
# COMPACT_ATOMS: atom_id res chain seq x y z
N ALA A 1 -0.77 0.24 -21.48
CA ALA A 1 0.45 0.70 -22.18
C ALA A 1 -0.01 1.57 -23.34
N ALA A 2 0.61 2.73 -23.52
CA ALA A 2 0.35 3.62 -24.64
C ALA A 2 1.50 3.50 -25.65
N SER A 3 1.19 3.59 -26.94
CA SER A 3 2.16 3.53 -28.04
C SER A 3 1.74 4.50 -29.13
N GLY A 4 2.70 5.10 -29.83
CA GLY A 4 2.45 6.05 -30.91
C GLY A 4 3.58 6.04 -31.93
N VAL A 5 3.33 6.66 -33.08
CA VAL A 5 4.30 6.83 -34.17
C VAL A 5 4.66 8.32 -34.27
N LEU A 6 5.94 8.61 -34.46
CA LEU A 6 6.48 9.96 -34.54
C LEU A 6 6.99 10.20 -35.98
N ASP A 7 6.32 11.10 -36.70
CA ASP A 7 6.69 11.44 -38.08
C ASP A 7 7.62 12.66 -38.11
N PHE A 8 8.77 12.53 -38.78
CA PHE A 8 9.72 13.62 -39.00
C PHE A 8 9.62 14.16 -40.43
N PRO A 9 8.91 15.27 -40.67
CA PRO A 9 8.87 15.88 -41.99
C PRO A 9 10.23 16.46 -42.40
N PRO A 10 10.49 16.63 -43.71
CA PRO A 10 11.76 17.17 -44.20
C PRO A 10 12.11 18.52 -43.56
N GLY A 11 13.28 18.62 -42.95
CA GLY A 11 13.78 19.83 -42.30
C GLY A 11 13.43 19.96 -40.81
N LEU A 12 12.68 19.01 -40.23
CA LEU A 12 12.39 18.99 -38.79
C LEU A 12 13.44 18.16 -38.04
N GLY A 13 14.23 18.81 -37.18
CA GLY A 13 15.27 18.14 -36.38
C GLY A 13 14.82 17.67 -35.00
N SER A 14 13.64 18.09 -34.53
CA SER A 14 13.12 17.80 -33.20
C SER A 14 11.60 17.68 -33.23
N ALA A 15 11.06 16.76 -32.44
CA ALA A 15 9.62 16.61 -32.24
C ALA A 15 9.33 16.27 -30.78
N ASP A 16 8.20 16.74 -30.28
CA ASP A 16 7.81 16.62 -28.88
C ASP A 16 6.73 15.56 -28.69
N ILE A 17 6.77 14.84 -27.56
CA ILE A 17 5.78 13.84 -27.18
C ILE A 17 5.09 14.32 -25.90
N THR A 18 3.78 14.51 -25.96
CA THR A 18 2.96 14.87 -24.79
C THR A 18 2.37 13.61 -24.17
N ILE A 19 2.60 13.42 -22.87
CA ILE A 19 2.07 12.29 -22.10
C ILE A 19 1.12 12.85 -21.05
N GLU A 20 -0.15 12.46 -21.15
CA GLU A 20 -1.15 12.83 -20.15
C GLU A 20 -0.97 11.96 -18.90
N LEU A 21 -0.84 12.63 -17.75
CA LEU A 21 -0.81 11.97 -16.45
C LEU A 21 -2.24 11.73 -15.99
N LEU A 22 -2.56 10.49 -15.65
CA LEU A 22 -3.85 10.14 -15.07
C LEU A 22 -3.83 10.43 -13.58
N GLU A 23 -4.75 11.27 -13.13
CA GLU A 23 -4.97 11.50 -11.71
C GLU A 23 -5.41 10.20 -11.03
N LYS A 24 -4.71 9.80 -9.97
CA LYS A 24 -5.05 8.64 -9.16
C LYS A 24 -5.23 9.10 -7.72
N ARG A 25 -6.35 8.72 -7.11
CA ARG A 25 -6.65 8.98 -5.70
C ARG A 25 -5.81 8.16 -4.70
N ALA A 26 -4.97 7.25 -5.21
CA ALA A 26 -4.16 6.40 -4.34
C ALA A 26 -2.81 7.09 -4.13
N TRP A 27 -2.49 7.41 -2.87
CA TRP A 27 -1.22 8.02 -2.49
C TRP A 27 -0.04 7.17 -2.98
N ALA A 28 0.87 7.79 -3.71
CA ALA A 28 2.07 7.15 -4.21
C ALA A 28 3.23 8.16 -4.24
N PRO A 29 4.16 8.13 -3.28
CA PRO A 29 5.10 9.25 -3.06
C PRO A 29 5.94 9.57 -4.30
N VAL A 30 6.28 8.54 -5.08
CA VAL A 30 6.93 8.67 -6.38
C VAL A 30 6.32 7.65 -7.33
N LEU A 31 5.75 8.12 -8.43
CA LEU A 31 5.41 7.30 -9.59
C LEU A 31 6.61 7.31 -10.55
N ASP A 32 7.00 6.13 -11.02
CA ASP A 32 8.13 5.97 -11.92
C ASP A 32 7.71 5.19 -13.16
N PHE A 33 7.93 5.76 -14.33
CA PHE A 33 7.71 5.09 -15.61
C PHE A 33 8.77 5.53 -16.63
N GLN A 34 8.88 4.75 -17.71
CA GLN A 34 9.82 5.02 -18.78
C GLN A 34 9.13 5.08 -20.13
N VAL A 35 9.65 5.94 -20.99
CA VAL A 35 9.29 6.06 -22.40
C VAL A 35 10.48 5.54 -23.19
N GLU A 36 10.23 4.61 -24.09
CA GLU A 36 11.27 3.95 -24.90
C GLU A 36 10.92 4.10 -26.37
N LEU A 37 11.90 4.52 -27.17
CA LEU A 37 11.83 4.51 -28.62
C LEU A 37 12.16 3.11 -29.12
N PHE A 38 11.30 2.55 -29.96
CA PHE A 38 11.50 1.22 -30.55
C PHE A 38 12.12 1.32 -31.93
N SER A 39 12.88 0.30 -32.32
CA SER A 39 13.43 0.19 -33.67
C SER A 39 12.43 -0.29 -34.71
N ASP A 40 11.27 -0.78 -34.25
CA ASP A 40 10.20 -1.23 -35.13
C ASP A 40 9.50 -0.01 -35.77
N GLY A 41 9.34 -0.04 -37.09
CA GLY A 41 8.76 1.08 -37.86
C GLY A 41 9.72 2.24 -38.21
N MET A 42 11.02 2.15 -37.90
CA MET A 42 12.00 3.15 -38.36
C MET A 42 12.28 3.02 -39.86
N VAL A 43 12.35 4.16 -40.54
CA VAL A 43 12.72 4.24 -41.96
C VAL A 43 13.80 5.32 -42.12
N ASN A 44 14.95 4.97 -42.70
CA ASN A 44 16.08 5.87 -42.93
C ASN A 44 16.62 6.59 -41.67
N ALA A 45 16.49 5.95 -40.51
CA ALA A 45 16.99 6.45 -39.23
C ALA A 45 17.65 5.32 -38.44
N GLU A 46 18.55 5.67 -37.53
CA GLU A 46 19.18 4.75 -36.58
C GLU A 46 18.95 5.26 -35.16
N LEU A 47 18.61 4.34 -34.26
CA LEU A 47 18.42 4.67 -32.85
C LEU A 47 19.79 4.74 -32.17
N ALA A 48 20.12 5.90 -31.62
CA ALA A 48 21.34 6.06 -30.84
C ALA A 48 21.34 5.15 -29.60
N GLN A 49 22.52 4.65 -29.23
CA GLN A 49 22.72 3.81 -28.05
C GLN A 49 22.31 4.52 -26.74
N TYR A 50 22.44 5.85 -26.72
CA TYR A 50 22.08 6.70 -25.58
C TYR A 50 20.91 7.61 -25.95
N GLY A 51 20.01 7.85 -24.99
CA GLY A 51 18.87 8.75 -25.19
C GLY A 51 17.62 8.11 -25.81
N SER A 52 17.64 6.80 -26.12
CA SER A 52 16.47 6.05 -26.57
C SER A 52 15.43 5.79 -25.48
N LYS A 53 15.80 5.99 -24.21
CA LYS A 53 14.95 5.80 -23.04
C LYS A 53 14.95 7.05 -22.19
N ALA A 54 13.76 7.53 -21.83
CA ALA A 54 13.56 8.59 -20.87
C ALA A 54 12.84 8.02 -19.65
N ARG A 55 13.40 8.23 -18.44
CA ARG A 55 12.77 7.85 -17.18
C ARG A 55 12.11 9.07 -16.57
N ILE A 56 10.81 8.98 -16.32
CA ILE A 56 9.99 10.03 -15.76
C ILE A 56 9.65 9.64 -14.32
N LYS A 57 9.95 10.56 -13.40
CA LYS A 57 9.54 10.47 -12.00
C LYS A 57 8.54 11.57 -11.72
N VAL A 58 7.34 11.18 -11.32
CA VAL A 58 6.29 12.10 -10.89
C VAL A 58 6.25 12.02 -9.37
N ASN A 59 6.51 13.14 -8.71
CA ASN A 59 6.37 13.25 -7.27
C ASN A 59 4.92 13.59 -6.96
N ASP A 60 4.35 12.87 -6.01
CA ASP A 60 3.01 13.15 -5.50
C ASP A 60 3.06 14.36 -4.55
N GLU A 61 2.12 15.27 -4.71
CA GLU A 61 2.00 16.47 -3.87
C GLU A 61 1.14 16.18 -2.63
N ASP A 62 0.45 15.04 -2.58
CA ASP A 62 -0.37 14.65 -1.45
C ASP A 62 0.46 14.31 -0.20
N LEU A 63 0.01 14.84 0.93
CA LEU A 63 0.63 14.64 2.23
C LEU A 63 0.25 13.29 2.81
N PHE A 64 1.27 12.57 3.26
CA PHE A 64 1.08 11.35 4.02
C PHE A 64 0.64 11.65 5.46
N PRO A 65 -0.32 10.90 6.04
CA PRO A 65 -1.17 9.87 5.42
C PRO A 65 -2.47 10.42 4.82
N SER A 66 -2.86 11.66 5.15
CA SER A 66 -3.98 12.37 4.54
C SER A 66 -3.71 13.88 4.47
N ASN A 67 -4.24 14.54 3.43
CA ASN A 67 -4.19 15.99 3.30
C ASN A 67 -4.96 16.71 4.42
N GLU A 68 -6.05 16.10 4.91
CA GLU A 68 -6.92 16.70 5.94
C GLU A 68 -6.19 16.84 7.29
N SER A 69 -5.52 15.78 7.72
CA SER A 69 -4.78 15.80 9.00
C SER A 69 -3.49 16.62 8.92
N CYS A 70 -3.00 16.91 7.71
CA CYS A 70 -1.80 17.69 7.48
C CYS A 70 -2.07 19.16 7.11
N THR A 71 -3.32 19.62 7.12
CA THR A 71 -3.67 21.02 6.80
C THR A 71 -2.93 22.05 7.68
N GLY A 72 -2.69 21.72 8.96
CA GLY A 72 -1.90 22.55 9.87
C GLY A 72 -0.39 22.59 9.57
N LEU A 73 0.14 21.63 8.79
CA LEU A 73 1.56 21.60 8.40
C LEU A 73 1.87 22.65 7.32
N LEU A 74 0.91 22.92 6.43
CA LEU A 74 1.06 23.87 5.32
C LEU A 74 0.74 25.33 5.72
N ALA A 75 -0.02 25.54 6.79
CA ALA A 75 -0.39 26.88 7.27
C ALA A 75 0.87 27.67 7.69
N GLY A 76 1.20 28.78 7.04
CA GLY A 76 2.46 29.53 7.15
C GLY A 76 2.79 30.25 8.48
N ASP A 77 2.46 29.68 9.64
CA ASP A 77 2.72 30.21 11.00
C ASP A 77 4.20 30.40 11.44
N GLY A 78 5.19 30.45 10.53
CA GLY A 78 6.60 30.77 10.85
C GLY A 78 7.35 29.75 11.74
N ARG A 79 6.70 28.71 12.25
CA ARG A 79 7.33 27.59 12.97
C ARG A 79 8.05 26.65 12.00
N SER A 80 9.15 26.06 12.45
CA SER A 80 9.84 25.01 11.68
C SER A 80 8.94 23.79 11.46
N LEU A 81 9.01 23.15 10.30
CA LEU A 81 8.26 21.93 9.97
C LEU A 81 8.34 20.87 11.07
N ARG A 82 9.52 20.72 11.68
CA ARG A 82 9.77 19.74 12.74
C ARG A 82 8.94 20.00 14.00
N GLN A 83 8.76 21.26 14.40
CA GLN A 83 7.92 21.60 15.55
C GLN A 83 6.46 21.32 15.26
N ARG A 84 6.01 21.57 14.03
CA ARG A 84 4.61 21.31 13.66
C ARG A 84 4.30 19.84 13.65
N VAL A 85 5.21 18.99 13.17
CA VAL A 85 5.05 17.53 13.18
C VAL A 85 4.91 16.98 14.60
N VAL A 86 5.60 17.56 15.59
CA VAL A 86 5.47 17.16 17.00
C VAL A 86 4.12 17.56 17.59
N ASP A 87 3.53 18.65 17.10
CA ASP A 87 2.21 19.13 17.54
C ASP A 87 1.05 18.35 16.88
N LEU A 88 1.30 17.40 15.95
CA LEU A 88 0.25 16.57 15.38
C LEU A 88 -0.26 15.53 16.39
N ASP A 89 -1.57 15.32 16.35
CA ASP A 89 -2.22 14.23 17.06
C ASP A 89 -1.80 12.88 16.46
N GLU A 90 -0.90 12.18 17.16
CA GLU A 90 -0.37 10.87 16.77
C GLU A 90 -1.49 9.85 16.53
N THR A 91 -2.57 9.92 17.32
CA THR A 91 -3.66 8.95 17.25
C THR A 91 -4.49 9.11 15.98
N ARG A 92 -4.80 10.37 15.62
CA ARG A 92 -5.48 10.70 14.37
C ARG A 92 -4.64 10.33 13.16
N LEU A 93 -3.32 10.56 13.20
CA LEU A 93 -2.41 10.20 12.11
C LEU A 93 -2.35 8.67 11.90
N LEU A 94 -2.38 7.91 12.98
CA LEU A 94 -2.41 6.45 12.93
C LEU A 94 -3.75 5.90 12.39
N ILE A 95 -4.88 6.53 12.74
CA ILE A 95 -6.20 6.20 12.18
C ILE A 95 -6.22 6.47 10.67
N ASP A 96 -5.72 7.63 10.24
CA ASP A 96 -5.65 7.98 8.82
C ASP A 96 -4.75 7.03 8.04
N PHE A 97 -3.64 6.61 8.64
CA PHE A 97 -2.77 5.60 8.05
C PHE A 97 -3.50 4.26 7.85
N PHE A 98 -4.32 3.83 8.81
CA PHE A 98 -5.14 2.63 8.64
C PHE A 98 -6.18 2.79 7.54
N TRP A 99 -6.81 3.96 7.43
CA TRP A 99 -7.74 4.25 6.34
C TRP A 99 -7.05 4.21 4.98
N LEU A 100 -5.86 4.79 4.86
CA LEU A 100 -5.04 4.74 3.65
C LEU A 100 -4.70 3.29 3.27
N CYS A 101 -4.26 2.48 4.23
CA CYS A 101 -3.98 1.05 4.01
C CYS A 101 -5.23 0.28 3.56
N TRP A 102 -6.40 0.64 4.11
CA TRP A 102 -7.67 0.01 3.76
C TRP A 102 -8.16 0.37 2.36
N GLY A 103 -7.83 1.57 1.88
CA GLY A 103 -8.10 2.01 0.50
C GLY A 103 -7.35 1.19 -0.56
N ILE A 104 -6.26 0.52 -0.19
CA ILE A 104 -5.49 -0.34 -1.10
C ILE A 104 -6.09 -1.76 -1.10
N PRO A 105 -6.73 -2.21 -2.20
CA PRO A 105 -7.47 -3.47 -2.22
C PRO A 105 -6.59 -4.70 -1.96
N LYS A 106 -5.34 -4.66 -2.43
CA LYS A 106 -4.35 -5.73 -2.19
C LYS A 106 -4.00 -5.86 -0.71
N THR A 107 -3.76 -4.73 -0.04
CA THR A 107 -3.43 -4.67 1.39
C THR A 107 -4.61 -5.15 2.22
N ARG A 108 -5.83 -4.67 1.94
CA ARG A 108 -7.05 -5.12 2.62
C ARG A 108 -7.24 -6.64 2.53
N ALA A 109 -7.09 -7.22 1.34
CA ALA A 109 -7.22 -8.66 1.16
C ALA A 109 -6.15 -9.44 1.94
N ALA A 110 -4.91 -8.96 1.97
CA ALA A 110 -3.84 -9.58 2.75
C ALA A 110 -4.11 -9.50 4.26
N THR A 111 -4.54 -8.33 4.76
CA THR A 111 -4.87 -8.12 6.18
C THR A 111 -5.97 -9.07 6.64
N ILE A 112 -7.06 -9.21 5.86
CA ILE A 112 -8.16 -10.13 6.20
C ILE A 112 -7.67 -11.57 6.26
N LYS A 113 -6.85 -12.01 5.28
CA LYS A 113 -6.29 -13.37 5.28
C LYS A 113 -5.41 -13.63 6.50
N THR A 114 -4.55 -12.70 6.84
CA THR A 114 -3.67 -12.80 8.02
C THR A 114 -4.48 -12.83 9.31
N LEU A 115 -5.55 -12.03 9.40
CA LEU A 115 -6.44 -11.99 10.56
C LEU A 115 -7.19 -13.33 10.72
N LEU A 116 -7.73 -13.87 9.63
CA LEU A 116 -8.37 -15.19 9.62
C LEU A 116 -7.41 -16.29 10.08
N LEU A 117 -6.18 -16.31 9.55
CA LEU A 117 -5.17 -17.28 9.93
C LEU A 117 -4.81 -17.17 11.42
N SER A 118 -4.72 -15.95 11.94
CA SER A 118 -4.48 -15.69 13.37
C SER A 118 -5.61 -16.23 14.24
N VAL A 119 -6.87 -15.99 13.84
CA VAL A 119 -8.06 -16.50 14.54
C VAL A 119 -8.07 -18.03 14.52
N CYS A 120 -7.83 -18.66 13.36
CA CYS A 120 -7.76 -20.12 13.27
C CYS A 120 -6.66 -20.71 14.15
N ARG A 121 -5.49 -20.06 14.22
CA ARG A 121 -4.40 -20.50 15.11
C ARG A 121 -4.80 -20.40 16.58
N ASN A 122 -5.41 -19.28 16.98
CA ASN A 122 -5.86 -19.10 18.35
C ASN A 122 -6.97 -20.10 18.72
N LEU A 123 -7.90 -20.35 17.80
CA LEU A 123 -8.96 -21.35 17.97
C LEU A 123 -8.38 -22.76 18.13
N TYR A 124 -7.37 -23.12 17.33
CA TYR A 124 -6.68 -24.40 17.47
C TYR A 124 -6.01 -24.57 18.84
N ILE A 125 -5.37 -23.52 19.36
CA ILE A 125 -4.76 -23.52 20.69
C ILE A 125 -5.84 -23.70 21.77
N LEU A 126 -6.94 -22.94 21.69
CA LEU A 126 -8.07 -23.06 22.61
C LEU A 126 -8.69 -24.45 22.57
N LEU A 127 -8.93 -25.00 21.39
CA LEU A 127 -9.50 -26.34 21.21
C LEU A 127 -8.57 -27.40 21.79
N LYS A 128 -7.25 -27.29 21.55
CA LYS A 128 -6.25 -28.21 22.11
C LYS A 128 -6.22 -28.14 23.63
N LEU A 129 -6.30 -26.95 24.21
CA LEU A 129 -6.35 -26.76 25.66
C LEU A 129 -7.63 -27.38 26.23
N TYR A 130 -8.78 -27.10 25.62
CA TYR A 130 -10.07 -27.67 26.00
C TYR A 130 -10.06 -29.20 25.94
N LEU A 131 -9.56 -29.79 24.85
CA LEU A 131 -9.49 -31.24 24.69
C LEU A 131 -8.54 -31.88 25.71
N SER A 132 -7.45 -31.20 26.07
CA SER A 132 -6.49 -31.69 27.07
C SER A 132 -7.12 -31.71 28.47
N VAL A 133 -7.84 -30.66 28.85
CA VAL A 133 -8.59 -30.61 30.12
C VAL A 133 -9.69 -31.67 30.13
N TYR A 134 -10.48 -31.76 29.06
CA TYR A 134 -11.55 -32.76 28.93
C TYR A 134 -11.01 -34.20 29.03
N LEU A 135 -9.88 -34.50 28.40
CA LEU A 135 -9.27 -35.83 28.44
C LEU A 135 -8.76 -36.16 29.86
N VAL A 136 -8.15 -35.21 30.55
CA VAL A 136 -7.69 -35.41 31.93
C VAL A 136 -8.87 -35.59 32.88
N ASP A 137 -9.86 -34.71 32.82
CA ASP A 137 -10.94 -34.68 33.81
C ASP A 137 -12.03 -35.73 33.56
N CYS A 138 -12.44 -35.96 32.31
CA CYS A 138 -13.53 -36.88 31.99
C CYS A 138 -13.07 -38.32 31.71
N ILE A 139 -11.89 -38.51 31.14
CA ILE A 139 -11.43 -39.83 30.67
C ILE A 139 -10.45 -40.47 31.65
N LEU A 140 -9.49 -39.69 32.17
CA LEU A 140 -8.45 -40.22 33.06
C LEU A 140 -8.85 -40.20 34.54
N ASN A 141 -9.75 -39.31 34.95
CA ASN A 141 -10.13 -39.16 36.35
C ASN A 141 -11.33 -40.06 36.71
N THR A 142 -11.08 -41.13 37.47
CA THR A 142 -12.08 -42.16 37.85
C THR A 142 -12.96 -41.75 39.04
N ARG A 143 -12.76 -40.54 39.60
CA ARG A 143 -13.62 -39.90 40.60
C ARG A 143 -14.16 -38.61 40.00
N PHE A 144 -15.24 -38.73 39.23
CA PHE A 144 -15.83 -37.61 38.50
C PHE A 144 -16.89 -36.90 39.36
N ASP A 145 -16.69 -35.61 39.62
CA ASP A 145 -17.68 -34.73 40.25
C ASP A 145 -18.23 -33.77 39.17
N PRO A 146 -19.50 -33.90 38.75
CA PRO A 146 -20.05 -33.17 37.60
C PRO A 146 -20.13 -31.65 37.78
N ASP A 147 -19.98 -31.14 38.99
CA ASP A 147 -20.10 -29.71 39.31
C ASP A 147 -18.78 -28.91 39.13
N GLY A 148 -17.67 -29.58 38.80
CA GLY A 148 -16.32 -28.99 38.71
C GLY A 148 -15.91 -28.43 37.33
N LEU A 149 -16.73 -28.60 36.28
CA LEU A 149 -16.39 -28.07 34.95
C LEU A 149 -16.61 -26.55 34.86
N ILE A 150 -15.59 -25.79 35.24
CA ILE A 150 -15.56 -24.31 35.21
C ILE A 150 -15.70 -23.73 33.79
N LEU A 151 -15.47 -24.52 32.73
CA LEU A 151 -15.61 -24.08 31.33
C LEU A 151 -17.05 -24.21 30.76
N LEU A 152 -18.00 -24.74 31.54
CA LEU A 152 -19.41 -24.88 31.18
C LEU A 152 -20.35 -24.05 32.08
N LYS A 153 -19.80 -23.05 32.78
CA LYS A 153 -20.57 -22.06 33.54
C LYS A 153 -20.45 -20.68 32.90
#